data_AF-A0A357NDE5-F1
#
_entry.id   AF-A0A357NDE5-F1
#
_cell.length_a   1.000
_cell.length_b   1.000
_cell.length_c   1.000
_cell.angle_alpha   90.00
_cell.angle_beta   90.00
_cell.angle_gamma   90.00
#
_symmetry.space_group_name_H-M   'P 1'
#
loop_
_entity.id
_entity.type
_entity.pdbx_description
1 polymer ?
#
loop_
_entity_poly.entity_id
_entity_poly.type
_entity_poly.pdbx_seq_one_letter_code
_entity_poly.pdbx_strand_id
1 'polypeptide(L)'
;MIPLADLISNLKNKRVAGPENVDIKGMTYDSRHVEPGDLFFCLPGAKADGHDFATQALARGAAAFVVERELPLEGATQIIVADSRKTMAALAAIFYGHPARQLRMIGVTGTNGKTTTTYLIKAILEKAGLGVGLIGTIQSLIGERVIPVRNTTPESLDLQHLLRRMVDA
;
A
#
# COMPACT_ATOMS: atom_id res chain seq x y z
N MET A 1 -10.60 11.07 1.21
CA MET A 1 -10.55 11.23 2.66
C MET A 1 -11.50 10.23 3.26
N ILE A 2 -11.05 9.43 4.22
CA ILE A 2 -11.84 8.37 4.86
C ILE A 2 -11.62 8.48 6.38
N PRO A 3 -12.69 8.46 7.21
CA PRO A 3 -12.54 8.41 8.65
C PRO A 3 -11.70 7.20 9.10
N LEU A 4 -10.78 7.40 10.03
CA LEU A 4 -9.94 6.33 10.55
C LEU A 4 -10.78 5.19 11.14
N ALA A 5 -11.86 5.53 11.85
CA ALA A 5 -12.79 4.56 12.43
C ALA A 5 -13.35 3.57 11.38
N ASP A 6 -13.70 4.06 10.19
CA ASP A 6 -14.21 3.23 9.10
C ASP A 6 -13.13 2.31 8.54
N LEU A 7 -11.91 2.83 8.36
CA LEU A 7 -10.76 2.06 7.85
C LEU A 7 -10.41 0.90 8.77
N ILE A 8 -10.40 1.15 10.09
CA ILE A 8 -9.96 0.14 11.06
C ILE A 8 -11.11 -0.71 11.59
N SER A 9 -12.36 -0.43 11.26
CA SER A 9 -13.57 -1.14 11.76
C SER A 9 -13.41 -2.66 11.75
N ASN A 10 -12.93 -3.22 10.64
CA ASN A 10 -12.77 -4.67 10.43
C ASN A 10 -11.43 -5.26 10.88
N LEU A 11 -10.50 -4.44 11.38
CA LEU A 11 -9.24 -4.94 11.94
C LEU A 11 -9.49 -5.63 13.30
N LYS A 12 -9.09 -6.89 13.39
CA LYS A 12 -9.10 -7.68 14.64
C LYS A 12 -7.81 -7.43 15.44
N ASN A 13 -7.88 -7.55 16.76
CA ASN A 13 -6.72 -7.49 17.66
C ASN A 13 -5.88 -6.20 17.52
N LYS A 14 -6.54 -5.05 17.66
CA LYS A 14 -5.91 -3.72 17.66
C LYS A 14 -6.15 -3.02 19.00
N ARG A 15 -5.21 -2.17 19.40
CA ARG A 15 -5.44 -1.14 20.43
C ARG A 15 -5.27 0.23 19.78
N VAL A 16 -6.22 1.13 20.03
CA VAL A 16 -6.10 2.53 19.58
C VAL A 16 -5.71 3.38 20.79
N ALA A 17 -4.74 4.26 20.61
CA ALA A 17 -4.32 5.26 21.58
C ALA A 17 -4.35 6.65 20.92
N GLY A 18 -4.79 7.67 21.67
CA GLY A 18 -4.94 9.03 21.14
C GLY A 18 -6.32 9.34 20.57
N PRO A 19 -6.49 10.46 19.85
CA PRO A 19 -7.77 10.89 19.29
C PRO A 19 -8.32 9.90 18.24
N GLU A 20 -9.60 9.56 18.30
CA GLU A 20 -10.21 8.63 17.33
C GLU A 20 -10.84 9.34 16.12
N ASN A 21 -11.16 10.63 16.26
CA ASN A 21 -11.79 11.43 15.21
C ASN A 21 -10.72 12.01 14.27
N VAL A 22 -10.12 11.14 13.45
CA VAL A 22 -9.06 11.48 12.50
C VAL A 22 -9.45 11.05 11.10
N ASP A 23 -9.24 11.94 10.13
CA ASP A 23 -9.46 11.68 8.72
C ASP A 23 -8.16 11.32 8.00
N ILE A 24 -8.20 10.23 7.23
CA ILE A 24 -7.06 9.73 6.46
C ILE A 24 -7.19 10.16 5.00
N LYS A 25 -6.18 10.89 4.50
CA LYS A 25 -6.12 11.40 3.12
C LYS A 25 -5.25 10.55 2.21
N GLY A 26 -4.28 9.83 2.78
CA GLY A 26 -3.34 8.98 2.08
C GLY A 26 -2.67 8.00 3.04
N MET A 27 -1.72 7.24 2.50
CA MET A 27 -1.04 6.16 3.22
C MET A 27 0.41 6.11 2.75
N THR A 28 1.34 5.88 3.67
CA THR A 28 2.75 5.67 3.33
C THR A 28 3.48 4.89 4.43
N TYR A 29 4.55 4.20 4.05
CA TYR A 29 5.47 3.51 4.97
C TYR A 29 6.90 4.07 4.88
N ASP A 30 7.09 5.15 4.12
CA ASP A 30 8.37 5.84 3.97
C ASP A 30 8.22 7.27 4.50
N SER A 31 8.89 7.55 5.62
CA SER A 31 8.78 8.84 6.33
C SER A 31 9.15 10.03 5.45
N ARG A 32 9.93 9.82 4.38
CA ARG A 32 10.33 10.87 3.43
C ARG A 32 9.20 11.30 2.50
N HIS A 33 8.18 10.46 2.32
CA HIS A 33 7.03 10.70 1.44
C HIS A 33 5.74 10.98 2.22
N VAL A 34 5.83 11.25 3.53
CA VAL A 34 4.65 11.61 4.33
C VAL A 34 4.13 12.98 3.88
N GLU A 35 2.84 13.00 3.56
CA GLU A 35 2.06 14.20 3.32
C GLU A 35 1.06 14.46 4.47
N PRO A 36 0.65 15.72 4.71
CA PRO A 36 -0.31 16.05 5.74
C PRO A 36 -1.65 15.30 5.59
N GLY A 37 -2.00 14.50 6.59
CA GLY A 37 -3.20 13.66 6.56
C GLY A 37 -2.95 12.18 6.28
N ASP A 38 -1.70 11.77 6.09
CA ASP A 38 -1.37 10.37 5.81
C ASP A 38 -1.46 9.47 7.06
N LEU A 39 -1.87 8.23 6.83
CA LEU A 39 -1.62 7.13 7.77
C LEU A 39 -0.20 6.59 7.53
N PHE A 40 0.66 6.71 8.53
CA PHE A 40 2.02 6.21 8.48
C PHE A 40 2.14 4.79 9.02
N PHE A 41 2.77 3.87 8.27
CA PHE A 41 3.01 2.50 8.70
C PHE A 41 4.45 2.31 9.17
N CYS A 42 4.63 2.04 10.47
CA CYS A 42 5.91 1.67 11.04
C CYS A 42 6.19 0.18 10.79
N LEU A 43 6.91 -0.12 9.71
CA LEU A 43 7.27 -1.49 9.34
C LEU A 43 8.60 -1.91 9.99
N PRO A 44 8.66 -3.07 10.68
CA PRO A 44 9.95 -3.65 11.05
C PRO A 44 10.68 -4.10 9.77
N GLY A 45 11.97 -3.75 9.68
CA GLY A 45 12.82 -4.07 8.53
C GLY A 45 14.18 -4.62 8.94
N ALA A 46 14.82 -5.36 8.04
CA ALA A 46 16.14 -5.97 8.30
C ALA A 46 17.29 -4.94 8.41
N LYS A 47 17.14 -3.76 7.80
CA LYS A 47 18.14 -2.69 7.79
C LYS A 47 17.81 -1.53 8.73
N ALA A 48 16.53 -1.27 8.95
CA ALA A 48 16.04 -0.19 9.78
C ALA A 48 14.62 -0.53 10.27
N ASP A 49 14.30 -0.07 11.48
CA ASP A 49 12.95 -0.17 12.05
C ASP A 49 12.15 1.08 11.70
N GLY A 50 11.00 0.93 11.03
CA GLY A 50 10.09 2.02 10.68
C GLY A 50 9.63 2.85 11.88
N HIS A 51 9.61 2.26 13.07
CA HIS A 51 9.23 2.94 14.31
C HIS A 51 10.19 4.08 14.66
N ASP A 52 11.47 3.96 14.32
CA ASP A 52 12.48 4.97 14.60
C ASP A 52 12.25 6.26 13.80
N PHE A 53 11.45 6.20 12.74
CA PHE A 53 11.10 7.34 11.89
C PHE A 53 9.73 7.95 12.22
N ALA A 54 9.03 7.47 13.25
CA ALA A 54 7.69 7.95 13.56
C ALA A 54 7.67 9.43 13.96
N THR A 55 8.67 9.91 14.70
CA THR A 55 8.81 11.34 15.03
C THR A 55 8.99 12.20 13.78
N GLN A 56 9.73 11.71 12.79
CA GLN A 56 9.91 12.41 11.51
C GLN A 56 8.59 12.46 10.72
N ALA A 57 7.84 11.35 10.69
CA ALA A 57 6.54 11.30 10.05
C ALA A 57 5.53 12.23 10.74
N LEU A 58 5.56 12.31 12.08
CA LEU A 58 4.75 13.26 12.84
C LEU A 58 5.07 14.70 12.46
N ALA A 59 6.36 15.06 12.39
CA ALA A 59 6.79 16.40 11.99
C ALA A 59 6.36 16.78 10.55
N ARG A 60 6.10 15.79 9.69
CA ARG A 60 5.60 15.98 8.32
C ARG A 60 4.07 16.01 8.22
N GLY A 61 3.36 15.79 9.32
CA GLY A 61 1.89 15.88 9.37
C GLY A 61 1.17 14.55 9.15
N ALA A 62 1.82 13.41 9.41
CA ALA A 62 1.09 12.15 9.51
C ALA A 62 -0.05 12.29 10.54
N ALA A 63 -1.25 11.88 10.14
CA ALA A 63 -2.45 12.02 10.94
C ALA A 63 -2.62 10.86 11.95
N ALA A 64 -2.15 9.68 11.59
CA ALA A 64 -2.17 8.51 12.46
C ALA A 64 -1.03 7.54 12.11
N PHE A 65 -0.79 6.59 13.00
CA PHE A 65 0.35 5.68 12.94
C PHE A 65 -0.10 4.23 13.15
N VAL A 66 0.30 3.32 12.28
CA VAL A 66 0.21 1.87 12.53
C VAL A 66 1.55 1.40 13.09
N VAL A 67 1.54 0.86 14.31
CA VAL A 67 2.74 0.49 15.06
C VAL A 67 2.59 -0.89 15.69
N GLU A 68 3.71 -1.57 15.95
CA GLU A 68 3.75 -2.84 16.68
C GLU A 68 3.97 -2.66 18.18
N ARG A 69 4.37 -1.45 18.59
CA ARG A 69 4.53 -1.01 19.97
C ARG A 69 4.11 0.44 20.12
N GLU A 70 3.62 0.80 21.29
CA GLU A 70 3.30 2.20 21.59
C GLU A 70 4.58 3.04 21.59
N LEU A 71 4.50 4.21 20.95
CA LEU A 71 5.59 5.16 20.82
C LEU A 71 5.26 6.45 21.60
N PRO A 72 6.26 7.19 22.10
CA PRO A 72 6.06 8.45 22.79
C PRO A 72 5.78 9.60 21.79
N LEU A 73 4.65 9.51 21.08
CA LEU A 73 4.19 10.49 20.10
C LEU A 73 3.00 11.26 20.68
N GLU A 74 3.28 12.37 21.37
CA GLU A 74 2.24 13.17 22.03
C GLU A 74 1.20 13.69 21.03
N GLY A 75 -0.08 13.53 21.37
CA GLY A 75 -1.21 13.98 20.55
C GLY A 75 -1.46 13.16 19.27
N ALA A 76 -0.61 12.19 18.95
CA ALA A 76 -0.74 11.37 17.75
C ALA A 76 -1.62 10.14 17.99
N THR A 77 -2.47 9.82 17.00
CA THR A 77 -3.27 8.60 17.02
C THR A 77 -2.44 7.40 16.61
N GLN A 78 -2.40 6.37 17.46
CA GLN A 78 -1.64 5.15 17.23
C GLN A 78 -2.56 3.93 17.21
N ILE A 79 -2.49 3.16 16.12
CA ILE A 79 -3.14 1.88 15.93
C ILE A 79 -2.10 0.81 16.16
N ILE A 80 -2.11 0.26 17.38
CA ILE A 80 -1.14 -0.73 17.83
C ILE A 80 -1.65 -2.12 17.46
N VAL A 81 -0.86 -2.85 16.69
CA VAL A 81 -1.19 -4.14 16.08
C VAL A 81 -0.06 -5.13 16.29
N ALA A 82 -0.32 -6.43 16.11
CA ALA A 82 0.72 -7.44 16.21
C ALA A 82 1.64 -7.51 14.98
N ASP A 83 1.19 -7.03 13.81
CA ASP A 83 1.92 -7.11 12.55
C ASP A 83 1.54 -5.92 11.65
N SER A 84 2.43 -4.93 11.59
CA SER A 84 2.20 -3.70 10.80
C SER A 84 2.12 -4.00 9.30
N ARG A 85 2.87 -5.00 8.81
CA ARG A 85 2.93 -5.33 7.37
C ARG A 85 1.63 -5.97 6.89
N LYS A 86 1.06 -6.90 7.65
CA LYS A 86 -0.26 -7.47 7.36
C LYS A 86 -1.36 -6.41 7.45
N THR A 87 -1.28 -5.55 8.47
CA THR A 87 -2.23 -4.45 8.65
C THR A 87 -2.19 -3.48 7.47
N MET A 88 -1.00 -3.14 6.98
CA MET A 88 -0.82 -2.31 5.78
C MET A 88 -1.49 -2.92 4.56
N ALA A 89 -1.31 -4.22 4.31
CA ALA A 89 -1.94 -4.88 3.17
C ALA A 89 -3.48 -4.82 3.25
N ALA A 90 -4.05 -5.02 4.44
CA ALA A 90 -5.48 -4.96 4.65
C ALA A 90 -6.04 -3.54 4.48
N LEU A 91 -5.43 -2.56 5.14
CA LEU A 91 -5.88 -1.17 5.11
C LEU A 91 -5.71 -0.53 3.72
N ALA A 92 -4.60 -0.81 3.03
CA ALA A 92 -4.41 -0.35 1.66
C ALA A 92 -5.51 -0.88 0.72
N ALA A 93 -5.89 -2.16 0.87
CA ALA A 93 -6.97 -2.72 0.06
C ALA A 93 -8.31 -2.04 0.33
N ILE A 94 -8.63 -1.70 1.59
CA ILE A 94 -9.86 -0.98 1.95
C ILE A 94 -9.82 0.45 1.40
N PHE A 95 -8.73 1.17 1.65
CA PHE A 95 -8.57 2.58 1.27
C PHE A 95 -8.69 2.80 -0.24
N TYR A 96 -8.14 1.89 -1.03
CA TYR A 96 -8.24 1.94 -2.50
C TYR A 96 -9.50 1.26 -3.07
N GLY A 97 -10.44 0.84 -2.22
CA GLY A 97 -11.74 0.29 -2.66
C GLY A 97 -11.65 -1.12 -3.26
N HIS A 98 -10.77 -1.97 -2.73
CA HIS A 98 -10.51 -3.35 -3.15
C HIS A 98 -10.34 -3.49 -4.68
N PRO A 99 -9.38 -2.78 -5.30
CA PRO A 99 -9.28 -2.68 -6.76
C PRO A 99 -9.07 -4.04 -7.44
N ALA A 100 -8.39 -4.98 -6.76
CA ALA A 100 -8.21 -6.34 -7.28
C ALA A 100 -9.54 -7.07 -7.55
N ARG A 101 -10.64 -6.72 -6.87
CA ARG A 101 -11.97 -7.32 -7.12
C ARG A 101 -12.63 -6.83 -8.41
N GLN A 102 -12.12 -5.74 -8.98
CA GLN A 102 -12.59 -5.11 -10.21
C GLN A 102 -11.74 -5.55 -11.42
N LEU A 103 -10.67 -6.33 -11.21
CA LEU A 103 -9.74 -6.78 -12.24
C LEU A 103 -9.71 -8.30 -12.34
N ARG A 104 -9.43 -8.81 -13.54
CA ARG A 104 -9.06 -10.22 -13.74
C ARG A 104 -7.55 -10.36 -13.49
N MET A 105 -7.20 -10.95 -12.34
CA MET A 105 -5.80 -11.08 -11.92
C MET A 105 -5.17 -12.36 -12.47
N ILE A 106 -3.99 -12.24 -13.09
CA ILE A 106 -3.18 -13.37 -13.56
C ILE A 106 -1.82 -13.31 -12.86
N GLY A 107 -1.54 -14.27 -11.98
CA GLY A 107 -0.26 -14.40 -11.28
C GLY A 107 0.67 -15.37 -11.99
N VAL A 108 1.85 -14.90 -12.39
CA VAL A 108 2.90 -15.76 -12.98
C VAL A 108 4.06 -15.89 -11.99
N THR A 109 4.30 -17.11 -11.52
CA THR A 109 5.40 -17.46 -10.61
C THR A 109 6.35 -18.45 -11.27
N GLY A 110 7.53 -18.66 -10.66
CA GLY A 110 8.56 -19.59 -11.14
C GLY A 110 9.95 -18.97 -11.14
N THR A 111 10.99 -19.80 -11.20
CA THR A 111 12.39 -19.32 -11.15
C THR A 111 12.72 -18.48 -12.39
N ASN A 112 12.36 -18.98 -13.58
CA ASN A 112 12.65 -18.35 -14.87
C ASN A 112 11.37 -18.15 -15.70
N GLY A 113 11.44 -17.29 -16.72
CA GLY A 113 10.36 -17.12 -17.69
C GLY A 113 9.20 -16.20 -17.27
N LYS A 114 9.11 -15.77 -16.01
CA LYS A 114 8.04 -14.90 -15.51
C LYS A 114 7.80 -13.68 -16.41
N THR A 115 8.86 -12.91 -16.69
CA THR A 115 8.78 -11.70 -17.51
C THR A 115 8.36 -12.02 -18.95
N THR A 116 8.95 -13.02 -19.59
CA THR A 116 8.59 -13.39 -20.96
C THR A 116 7.12 -13.81 -21.03
N THR A 117 6.68 -14.65 -20.10
CA THR A 117 5.30 -15.12 -20.04
C THR A 117 4.30 -13.99 -19.80
N THR A 118 4.58 -13.04 -18.89
CA THR A 118 3.66 -11.92 -18.65
C THR A 118 3.52 -11.01 -19.88
N TYR A 119 4.59 -10.80 -20.65
CA TYR A 119 4.54 -10.03 -21.89
C TYR A 119 3.77 -10.77 -23.00
N LEU A 120 3.94 -12.10 -23.12
CA LEU A 120 3.15 -12.91 -24.06
C LEU A 120 1.66 -12.86 -23.73
N ILE A 121 1.31 -12.99 -22.45
CA ILE A 121 -0.07 -12.87 -21.97
C ILE A 121 -0.64 -11.48 -22.31
N LYS A 122 0.11 -10.40 -22.02
CA LYS A 122 -0.28 -9.03 -22.38
C LYS A 122 -0.58 -8.91 -23.87
N ALA A 123 0.36 -9.33 -24.72
CA ALA A 123 0.23 -9.21 -26.17
C ALA A 123 -0.99 -9.97 -26.72
N ILE A 124 -1.27 -11.18 -26.20
CA ILE A 124 -2.43 -11.98 -26.61
C ILE A 124 -3.75 -11.28 -26.20
N LEU A 125 -3.84 -10.80 -24.97
CA LEU A 125 -5.06 -10.17 -24.45
C LEU A 125 -5.32 -8.81 -25.13
N GLU A 126 -4.29 -8.01 -25.37
CA GLU A 126 -4.43 -6.75 -26.11
C GLU A 126 -4.80 -6.99 -27.57
N LYS A 127 -4.24 -8.03 -28.21
CA LYS A 127 -4.65 -8.42 -29.55
C LYS A 127 -6.12 -8.85 -29.62
N ALA A 128 -6.66 -9.36 -28.51
CA ALA A 128 -8.08 -9.66 -28.35
C ALA A 128 -8.96 -8.44 -27.98
N GLY A 129 -8.38 -7.22 -27.94
CA GLY A 129 -9.10 -5.97 -27.67
C GLY A 129 -9.34 -5.68 -26.20
N LEU A 130 -8.64 -6.35 -25.27
CA LEU A 130 -8.77 -6.11 -23.83
C LEU A 130 -7.73 -5.09 -23.35
N GLY A 131 -8.14 -4.21 -22.43
CA GLY A 131 -7.21 -3.36 -21.69
C GLY A 131 -6.38 -4.19 -20.70
N VAL A 132 -5.06 -4.04 -20.72
CA VAL A 132 -4.15 -4.82 -19.88
C VAL A 132 -3.21 -3.92 -19.08
N GLY A 133 -3.15 -4.17 -17.77
CA GLY A 133 -2.07 -3.73 -16.91
C GLY A 133 -1.03 -4.84 -16.74
N LEU A 134 0.26 -4.48 -16.70
CA LEU A 134 1.36 -5.41 -16.43
C LEU A 134 2.15 -4.91 -15.22
N ILE A 135 2.48 -5.81 -14.29
CA ILE A 135 3.37 -5.52 -13.15
C ILE A 135 4.49 -6.54 -13.23
N GLY A 136 5.75 -6.09 -13.33
CA GLY A 136 6.87 -7.01 -13.44
C GLY A 136 8.23 -6.37 -13.20
N THR A 137 9.28 -7.17 -13.39
CA THR A 137 10.68 -6.81 -13.09
C THR A 137 11.19 -5.58 -13.83
N ILE A 138 10.80 -5.42 -15.10
CA ILE A 138 11.34 -4.37 -15.97
C ILE A 138 10.59 -3.06 -15.73
N GLN A 139 9.26 -3.13 -15.73
CA GLN A 139 8.38 -1.98 -15.63
C GLN A 139 6.98 -2.43 -15.22
N SER A 140 6.22 -1.47 -14.72
CA SER A 140 4.76 -1.60 -14.64
C SER A 140 4.15 -0.81 -15.78
N LEU A 141 3.09 -1.34 -16.38
CA LEU A 141 2.40 -0.75 -17.53
C LEU A 141 0.91 -0.63 -17.23
N ILE A 142 0.31 0.48 -17.65
CA ILE A 142 -1.14 0.64 -17.75
C ILE A 142 -1.44 1.00 -19.20
N GLY A 143 -1.86 0.02 -20.01
CA GLY A 143 -1.81 0.14 -21.47
C GLY A 143 -0.39 0.44 -21.95
N GLU A 144 -0.22 1.57 -22.64
CA GLU A 144 1.08 2.07 -23.12
C GLU A 144 1.85 2.91 -22.09
N ARG A 145 1.22 3.29 -20.96
CA ARG A 145 1.85 4.16 -19.97
C ARG A 145 2.83 3.37 -19.11
N VAL A 146 4.10 3.76 -19.16
CA VAL A 146 5.18 3.20 -18.32
C VAL A 146 5.17 3.82 -16.92
N ILE A 147 5.24 2.96 -15.90
CA ILE A 147 5.37 3.31 -14.49
C ILE A 147 6.68 2.72 -13.97
N PRO A 148 7.59 3.58 -13.43
CA PRO A 148 8.85 3.12 -12.85
C PRO A 148 8.62 2.11 -11.73
N VAL A 149 9.43 1.06 -11.71
CA VAL A 149 9.40 0.02 -10.66
C VAL A 149 10.66 0.10 -9.82
N ARG A 150 10.51 -0.05 -8.51
CA ARG A 150 11.65 -0.21 -7.57
C ARG A 150 11.97 -1.69 -7.33
N ASN A 151 10.97 -2.55 -7.41
CA ASN A 151 11.04 -3.99 -7.13
C ASN A 151 10.17 -4.75 -8.15
N THR A 152 10.49 -6.02 -8.41
CA THR A 152 9.68 -6.91 -9.28
C THR A 152 8.24 -7.05 -8.80
N THR A 153 8.07 -7.14 -7.48
CA THR A 153 6.77 -7.12 -6.81
C THR A 153 6.79 -5.94 -5.85
N PRO A 154 5.92 -4.94 -6.03
CA PRO A 154 5.81 -3.79 -5.13
C PRO A 154 5.38 -4.22 -3.72
N GLU A 155 5.61 -3.34 -2.74
CA GLU A 155 5.00 -3.51 -1.41
C GLU A 155 3.48 -3.47 -1.52
N SER A 156 2.79 -4.03 -0.51
CA SER A 156 1.33 -4.21 -0.58
C SER A 156 0.57 -2.91 -0.79
N LEU A 157 1.04 -1.80 -0.21
CA LEU A 157 0.47 -0.48 -0.40
C LEU A 157 0.61 0.00 -1.86
N ASP A 158 1.82 -0.06 -2.41
CA ASP A 158 2.12 0.34 -3.78
C ASP A 158 1.33 -0.49 -4.79
N LEU A 159 1.23 -1.81 -4.53
CA LEU A 159 0.46 -2.73 -5.36
C LEU A 159 -1.02 -2.32 -5.39
N GLN A 160 -1.65 -2.06 -4.25
CA GLN A 160 -3.06 -1.64 -4.22
C GLN A 160 -3.26 -0.29 -4.91
N HIS A 161 -2.34 0.67 -4.73
CA HIS A 161 -2.38 1.95 -5.43
C HIS A 161 -2.29 1.77 -6.95
N LEU A 162 -1.36 0.94 -7.41
CA LEU A 162 -1.17 0.64 -8.83
C LEU A 162 -2.40 -0.06 -9.44
N LEU A 163 -2.98 -1.03 -8.73
CA LEU A 163 -4.21 -1.69 -9.17
C LEU A 163 -5.38 -0.71 -9.25
N ARG A 164 -5.54 0.21 -8.30
CA ARG A 164 -6.57 1.26 -8.38
C ARG A 164 -6.40 2.10 -9.64
N ARG A 165 -5.18 2.55 -9.93
CA ARG A 165 -4.86 3.28 -11.16
C ARG A 165 -5.13 2.49 -12.44
N MET A 166 -5.02 1.16 -12.40
CA MET A 166 -5.38 0.30 -13.53
C MET A 166 -6.89 0.19 -13.72
N VAL A 167 -7.68 0.20 -12.65
CA VAL A 167 -9.15 0.21 -12.75
C VAL A 167 -9.67 1.57 -13.24
N ASP A 168 -8.98 2.66 -12.90
CA ASP A 168 -9.36 4.03 -13.28
C ASP A 168 -8.98 4.42 -14.73
N ALA A 169 -8.26 3.56 -15.45
CA ALA A 169 -7.75 3.81 -16.80
C ALA A 169 -8.67 3.24 -17.88
#